data_AF-X1PDG1-F1
#
_entry.id   AF-X1PDG1-F1
#
_cell.length_a   1.000
_cell.length_b   1.000
_cell.length_c   1.000
_cell.angle_alpha   90.00
_cell.angle_beta   90.00
_cell.angle_gamma   90.00
#
_symmetry.space_group_name_H-M   'P 1'
#
loop_
_entity.id
_entity.type
_entity.pdbx_description
1 polymer ?
#
loop_
_entity_poly.entity_id
_entity_poly.type
_entity_poly.pdbx_seq_one_letter_code
_entity_poly.pdbx_strand_id
1 'polypeptide(L)'
;KSDERIEKELQLCEICGKPIACKDHLNWISEKIGELTYSNPTLYLSRLKSLGIIDENIMSALKDEGRSDRVKILCARCRRETTLTTK
;
A
#
# COMPACT_ATOMS: atom_id res chain seq x y z
N LYS A 1 1.45 20.10 -31.02
CA LYS A 1 0.59 19.92 -29.82
C LYS A 1 1.51 19.41 -28.73
N SER A 2 1.70 20.21 -27.67
CA SER A 2 2.48 19.81 -26.50
C SER A 2 1.59 18.91 -25.63
N ASP A 3 1.99 17.66 -25.42
CA ASP A 3 1.28 16.76 -24.51
C ASP A 3 1.60 17.17 -23.07
N GLU A 4 0.60 17.63 -22.31
CA GLU A 4 0.74 17.80 -20.86
C GLU A 4 0.78 16.42 -20.19
N ARG A 5 1.82 16.18 -19.38
CA ARG A 5 1.99 14.95 -18.60
C ARG A 5 2.15 15.28 -17.12
N ILE A 6 1.47 14.53 -16.27
CA ILE A 6 1.61 14.63 -14.81
C ILE A 6 2.29 13.36 -14.33
N GLU A 7 3.52 13.49 -13.84
CA GLU A 7 4.30 12.40 -13.28
C GLU A 7 4.07 12.31 -11.77
N LYS A 8 3.86 11.09 -11.27
CA LYS A 8 3.60 10.83 -9.85
C LYS A 8 4.32 9.57 -9.42
N GLU A 9 4.68 9.52 -8.14
CA GLU A 9 5.34 8.36 -7.57
C GLU A 9 4.35 7.20 -7.39
N LEU A 10 4.72 6.02 -7.92
CA LEU A 10 3.92 4.82 -7.85
C LEU A 10 4.12 4.08 -6.53
N GLN A 11 3.02 3.69 -5.90
CA GLN A 11 3.00 2.70 -4.85
C GLN A 11 2.94 1.30 -5.47
N LEU A 12 3.97 0.50 -5.20
CA LEU A 12 4.05 -0.88 -5.65
C LEU A 12 3.51 -1.85 -4.58
N CYS A 13 3.02 -3.00 -5.03
CA CYS A 13 2.65 -4.11 -4.17
C CYS A 13 3.88 -4.77 -3.57
N GLU A 14 3.88 -4.95 -2.25
CA GLU A 14 5.01 -5.49 -1.49
C GLU A 14 5.18 -7.02 -1.65
N ILE A 15 4.26 -7.68 -2.39
CA ILE A 15 4.35 -9.10 -2.74
C ILE A 15 4.68 -9.32 -4.23
N CYS A 16 3.93 -8.69 -5.14
CA CYS A 16 4.09 -8.96 -6.58
C CYS A 16 4.76 -7.83 -7.37
N GLY A 17 5.11 -6.71 -6.73
CA GLY A 17 5.76 -5.56 -7.37
C GLY A 17 4.89 -4.77 -8.35
N LYS A 18 3.64 -5.19 -8.61
CA LYS A 18 2.74 -4.49 -9.53
C LYS A 18 2.31 -3.14 -8.95
N PRO A 19 2.11 -2.11 -9.80
CA PRO A 19 1.59 -0.82 -9.35
C PRO A 19 0.16 -0.97 -8.81
N ILE A 20 -0.11 -0.32 -7.68
CA ILE A 20 -1.43 -0.30 -7.04
C ILE A 20 -2.12 1.03 -7.35
N ALA A 21 -1.45 2.14 -7.01
CA ALA A 21 -1.92 3.51 -7.16
C ALA A 21 -0.72 4.46 -7.04
N CYS A 22 -0.93 5.76 -7.18
CA CYS A 22 0.08 6.76 -6.82
C CYS A 22 0.09 6.98 -5.30
N LYS A 23 1.27 7.24 -4.72
CA LYS A 23 1.42 7.45 -3.27
C LYS A 23 0.57 8.63 -2.76
N ASP A 24 0.54 9.71 -3.52
CA ASP A 24 -0.25 10.90 -3.21
C ASP A 24 -1.76 10.61 -3.16
N HIS A 25 -2.26 9.75 -4.04
CA HIS A 25 -3.66 9.36 -4.05
C HIS A 25 -4.03 8.55 -2.81
N LEU A 26 -3.14 7.65 -2.36
CA LEU A 26 -3.36 6.91 -1.12
C LEU A 26 -3.37 7.83 0.09
N ASN A 27 -2.45 8.79 0.15
CA ASN A 27 -2.42 9.78 1.23
C ASN A 27 -3.68 10.66 1.23
N TRP A 28 -4.12 11.11 0.06
CA TRP A 28 -5.36 11.86 -0.09
C TRP A 28 -6.57 11.05 0.39
N ILE A 29 -6.70 9.77 0.01
CA ILE A 29 -7.78 8.91 0.50
C ILE A 29 -7.73 8.81 2.02
N SER A 30 -6.56 8.54 2.60
CA SER A 30 -6.38 8.41 4.05
C SER A 30 -6.79 9.67 4.80
N GLU A 31 -6.55 10.86 4.23
CA GLU A 31 -7.01 12.13 4.81
C GLU A 31 -8.53 12.31 4.68
N LYS A 32 -9.11 11.93 3.53
CA LYS A 32 -10.53 12.10 3.27
C LYS A 32 -11.42 11.21 4.14
N ILE A 33 -10.98 9.99 4.45
CA ILE A 33 -11.77 9.04 5.26
C ILE A 33 -11.41 9.07 6.76
N GLY A 34 -10.39 9.85 7.14
CA GLY A 34 -10.02 10.05 8.54
C GLY A 34 -9.68 8.76 9.27
N GLU A 35 -10.36 8.52 10.39
CA GLU A 35 -10.22 7.35 11.24
C GLU A 35 -10.48 6.01 10.55
N LEU A 36 -11.30 5.98 9.48
CA LEU A 36 -11.56 4.74 8.73
C LEU A 36 -10.31 4.23 8.00
N THR A 37 -9.27 5.06 7.84
CA THR A 37 -7.95 4.68 7.33
C THR A 37 -7.38 3.47 8.04
N TYR A 38 -7.59 3.36 9.35
CA TYR A 38 -7.06 2.28 10.18
C TYR A 38 -7.76 0.93 9.98
N SER A 39 -8.86 0.89 9.22
CA SER A 39 -9.54 -0.36 8.84
C SER A 39 -8.89 -1.06 7.63
N ASN A 40 -8.00 -0.37 6.92
CA ASN A 40 -7.36 -0.89 5.71
C ASN A 40 -5.83 -0.83 5.84
N PRO A 41 -5.12 -1.97 5.84
CA PRO A 41 -3.66 -2.01 5.98
C PRO A 41 -2.89 -1.12 5.00
N THR A 42 -3.35 -1.00 3.75
CA THR A 42 -2.69 -0.17 2.74
C THR A 42 -2.83 1.32 3.06
N LEU A 43 -4.00 1.76 3.48
CA LEU A 43 -4.24 3.18 3.81
C LEU A 43 -3.58 3.55 5.14
N TYR A 44 -3.68 2.66 6.14
CA TYR A 44 -2.98 2.75 7.42
C TYR A 44 -1.47 2.92 7.23
N LEU A 45 -0.82 2.00 6.51
CA LEU A 45 0.63 2.08 6.28
C LEU A 45 1.01 3.30 5.45
N SER A 46 0.23 3.66 4.43
CA SER A 46 0.49 4.88 3.64
C SER A 46 0.42 6.13 4.52
N ARG A 47 -0.58 6.21 5.42
CA ARG A 47 -0.70 7.33 6.36
C ARG A 47 0.47 7.38 7.33
N LEU A 48 0.85 6.26 7.94
CA LEU A 48 1.97 6.25 8.87
C LEU A 48 3.32 6.58 8.18
N LYS A 49 3.53 6.14 6.94
CA LYS A 49 4.69 6.56 6.13
C LYS A 49 4.66 8.08 5.88
N SER A 50 3.50 8.64 5.52
CA SER A 50 3.36 10.09 5.31
C SER A 50 3.63 10.93 6.56
N LEU A 51 3.46 10.35 7.75
CA LEU A 51 3.75 10.98 9.05
C LEU A 51 5.19 10.78 9.53
N GLY A 52 6.02 10.05 8.77
CA GLY A 52 7.41 9.76 9.15
C GLY A 52 7.55 8.79 10.32
N ILE A 53 6.50 8.01 10.63
CA ILE A 53 6.50 7.05 11.76
C ILE A 53 7.13 5.72 11.36
N ILE A 54 6.98 5.32 10.10
CA ILE A 54 7.54 4.07 9.57
C ILE A 54 8.81 4.39 8.81
N ASP A 55 9.88 3.69 9.15
CA ASP A 55 11.14 3.73 8.41
C ASP A 55 10.96 3.00 7.06
N GLU A 56 11.33 3.66 5.96
CA GLU A 56 11.16 3.11 4.60
C GLU A 56 11.98 1.83 4.39
N ASN A 57 13.04 1.65 5.18
CA ASN A 57 13.93 0.48 5.13
C ASN A 57 13.41 -0.78 5.84
N ILE A 58 12.31 -0.71 6.60
CA ILE A 58 11.79 -1.88 7.36
C ILE A 58 11.02 -2.87 6.46
N MET A 59 10.92 -2.59 5.16
CA MET A 59 10.20 -3.45 4.23
C MET A 59 10.96 -4.72 3.87
N SER A 60 10.63 -5.85 4.52
CA SER A 60 10.79 -7.15 3.88
C SER A 60 9.80 -7.24 2.71
N ALA A 61 10.22 -6.75 1.54
CA ALA A 61 9.48 -6.80 0.28
C ALA A 61 9.41 -8.24 -0.28
N LEU A 62 9.12 -9.20 0.58
CA LEU A 62 9.09 -10.62 0.30
C LEU A 62 7.88 -11.23 0.97
N LYS A 63 7.21 -12.13 0.26
CA LYS A 63 6.11 -12.92 0.79
C LYS A 63 6.64 -13.79 1.94
N ASP A 64 6.09 -13.60 3.14
CA ASP A 64 6.49 -14.30 4.36
C ASP A 64 5.65 -15.59 4.56
N GLU A 65 4.63 -15.81 3.72
CA GLU A 65 3.63 -16.89 3.79
C GLU A 65 2.91 -16.98 5.16
N GLY A 66 3.03 -15.94 5.97
CA GLY A 66 2.50 -15.84 7.32
C GLY A 66 1.38 -14.81 7.46
N ARG A 67 0.91 -14.60 8.69
CA ARG A 67 -0.13 -13.61 9.01
C ARG A 67 0.33 -12.16 8.74
N SER A 68 1.64 -11.92 8.83
CA SER A 68 2.32 -10.67 8.52
C SER A 68 2.00 -10.16 7.11
N ASP A 69 1.85 -11.05 6.14
CA ASP A 69 1.53 -10.70 4.75
C ASP A 69 0.17 -9.98 4.63
N ARG A 70 -0.76 -10.16 5.58
CA ARG A 70 -2.08 -9.51 5.56
C ARG A 70 -2.01 -8.02 5.87
N VAL A 71 -0.92 -7.54 6.48
CA VAL A 71 -0.77 -6.16 6.93
C VAL A 71 0.05 -5.32 5.95
N LYS A 72 0.56 -5.91 4.87
CA LYS A 72 1.37 -5.23 3.83
C LYS A 72 0.55 -4.31 2.91
N ILE A 73 1.24 -3.44 2.18
CA ILE A 73 0.67 -2.69 1.05
C ILE A 73 0.51 -3.64 -0.15
N LEU A 74 -0.73 -4.06 -0.40
CA LEU A 74 -1.05 -5.11 -1.36
C LEU A 74 -2.06 -4.66 -2.43
N CYS A 75 -1.88 -5.17 -3.65
CA CYS A 75 -2.91 -5.09 -4.68
C CYS A 75 -4.11 -5.99 -4.33
N ALA A 76 -5.26 -5.76 -4.98
CA ALA A 76 -6.50 -6.51 -4.72
C ALA A 76 -6.32 -8.03 -4.83
N ARG A 77 -5.52 -8.50 -5.79
CA ARG A 77 -5.23 -9.92 -5.98
C ARG A 77 -4.44 -10.51 -4.81
N CYS A 78 -3.29 -9.93 -4.49
CA CYS A 78 -2.43 -10.44 -3.40
C CYS A 78 -3.14 -10.36 -2.05
N ARG A 79 -3.94 -9.31 -1.81
CA ARG A 79 -4.75 -9.19 -0.59
C ARG A 79 -5.77 -10.32 -0.46
N ARG A 80 -6.43 -10.69 -1.56
CA ARG A 80 -7.38 -11.81 -1.57
C ARG A 80 -6.66 -13.13 -1.27
N GLU A 81 -5.52 -13.35 -1.92
CA GLU A 81 -4.68 -14.54 -1.70
C GLU A 81 -4.22 -14.64 -0.23
N THR A 82 -3.67 -13.58 0.38
CA THR A 82 -3.19 -13.65 1.77
C THR A 82 -4.31 -13.81 2.81
N THR A 83 -5.54 -13.43 2.45
CA THR A 83 -6.70 -13.53 3.35
C THR A 83 -7.40 -14.89 3.25
N LEU A 84 -7.62 -15.40 2.03
CA LEU A 84 -8.46 -16.58 1.79
C LEU A 84 -7.68 -17.88 1.65
N THR A 85 -6.38 -17.83 1.34
CA THR A 85 -5.57 -19.04 1.19
C THR A 85 -4.95 -19.39 2.54
N THR A 86 -5.65 -20.22 3.31
CA THR A 86 -5.07 -20.94 4.44
C THR A 86 -4.41 -22.19 3.86
N LYS A 87 -3.07 -22.29 3.91
CA LYS A 87 -2.39 -23.59 3.76
C LYS A 87 -2.63 -24.41 5.03
#